data_AF-A0A914K3V0-F1
#
_entry.id   AF-A0A914K3V0-F1
#
_cell.length_a   1.000
_cell.length_b   1.000
_cell.length_c   1.000
_cell.angle_alpha   90.00
_cell.angle_beta   90.00
_cell.angle_gamma   90.00
#
_symmetry.space_group_name_H-M   'P 1'
#
loop_
_entity.id
_entity.type
_entity.pdbx_description
1 polymer ?
#
loop_
_entity_poly.entity_id
_entity_poly.type
_entity_poly.pdbx_seq_one_letter_code
_entity_poly.pdbx_strand_id
1 'polypeptide(L)'
;MVRMSVLAGALNSINNAEKRGKRQVIIRPSSKVIIKFLTVMMKHGYIGEFEFVDDRRAGKVVVNLTGRLNKCSVVSPRFDIRISEL
;
A
#
# COMPACT_ATOMS: atom_id res chain seq x y z
N MET A 1 -20.78 -3.85 -5.66
CA MET A 1 -19.70 -4.75 -5.18
C MET A 1 -19.07 -4.14 -3.93
N VAL A 2 -18.97 -4.90 -2.82
CA VAL A 2 -18.53 -4.40 -1.51
C VAL A 2 -17.01 -4.55 -1.34
N ARG A 3 -16.32 -3.57 -0.76
CA ARG A 3 -14.87 -3.65 -0.48
C ARG A 3 -14.62 -4.45 0.80
N MET A 4 -13.97 -5.61 0.66
CA MET A 4 -13.64 -6.49 1.80
C MET A 4 -12.31 -6.14 2.47
N SER A 5 -11.26 -5.84 1.69
CA SER A 5 -9.93 -5.50 2.22
C SER A 5 -9.38 -4.24 1.58
N VAL A 6 -9.30 -3.17 2.36
CA VAL A 6 -8.74 -1.88 1.92
C VAL A 6 -7.24 -1.98 1.63
N LEU A 7 -6.51 -2.80 2.40
CA LEU A 7 -5.06 -3.01 2.19
C LEU A 7 -4.80 -3.81 0.91
N ALA A 8 -5.60 -4.85 0.63
CA ALA A 8 -5.50 -5.60 -0.61
C ALA A 8 -5.66 -4.70 -1.84
N GLY A 9 -6.69 -3.85 -1.83
CA GLY A 9 -6.95 -2.90 -2.91
C GLY A 9 -5.80 -1.89 -3.08
N ALA A 10 -5.23 -1.40 -1.98
CA ALA A 10 -4.11 -0.46 -2.00
C ALA A 10 -2.85 -1.08 -2.62
N LEU A 11 -2.41 -2.24 -2.11
CA LEU A 11 -1.20 -2.91 -2.59
C LEU A 11 -1.34 -3.38 -4.04
N ASN A 12 -2.51 -3.88 -4.43
CA ASN A 12 -2.75 -4.23 -5.85
C ASN A 12 -2.64 -3.00 -6.75
N SER A 13 -3.13 -1.84 -6.31
CA SER A 13 -3.03 -0.59 -7.09
C SER A 13 -1.58 -0.15 -7.24
N ILE A 14 -0.76 -0.26 -6.19
CA ILE A 14 0.68 0.03 -6.24
C ILE A 14 1.39 -0.93 -7.20
N ASN A 15 1.18 -2.24 -7.04
CA ASN A 15 1.81 -3.27 -7.88
C ASN A 15 1.45 -3.09 -9.37
N ASN A 16 0.20 -2.75 -9.66
CA ASN A 16 -0.24 -2.49 -11.02
C ASN A 16 0.33 -1.18 -11.59
N ALA A 17 0.52 -0.15 -10.76
CA ALA A 17 1.10 1.11 -11.18
C ALA A 17 2.60 0.97 -11.48
N GLU A 18 3.34 0.25 -10.63
CA GLU A 18 4.75 -0.10 -10.84
C GLU A 18 4.96 -0.94 -12.10
N LYS A 19 4.18 -2.01 -12.28
CA LYS A 19 4.23 -2.82 -13.51
C LYS A 19 3.91 -2.05 -14.79
N ARG A 20 3.13 -0.97 -14.68
CA ARG A 20 2.82 -0.07 -15.80
C ARG A 20 3.85 1.06 -15.96
N GLY A 21 4.87 1.15 -15.11
CA GLY A 21 5.88 2.21 -15.13
C GLY A 21 5.35 3.59 -14.76
N LYS A 22 4.26 3.68 -13.98
CA LYS A 22 3.73 4.95 -13.51
C LYS A 22 4.62 5.50 -12.39
N ARG A 23 4.86 6.81 -12.40
CA ARG A 23 5.65 7.50 -11.37
C ARG A 23 4.90 7.72 -10.05
N GLN A 24 3.58 7.67 -10.08
CA GLN A 24 2.73 7.94 -8.92
C GLN A 24 1.46 7.12 -8.94
N VAL A 25 0.94 6.81 -7.76
CA VAL A 25 -0.34 6.11 -7.58
C VAL A 25 -1.18 6.79 -6.50
N ILE A 26 -2.49 6.88 -6.77
CA ILE A 26 -3.47 7.42 -5.82
C ILE A 26 -4.23 6.25 -5.22
N ILE A 27 -4.27 6.18 -3.89
CA ILE A 27 -4.92 5.12 -3.13
C ILE A 27 -6.15 5.70 -2.42
N ARG A 28 -7.30 5.04 -2.59
CA ARG A 28 -8.57 5.38 -1.91
C ARG A 28 -9.33 4.09 -1.57
N PRO A 29 -9.72 3.85 -0.30
CA PRO A 29 -9.68 4.76 0.84
C PRO A 29 -8.33 4.66 1.58
N SER A 30 -7.99 5.69 2.34
CA SER A 30 -6.85 5.65 3.25
C SER A 30 -7.23 4.98 4.58
N SER A 31 -6.25 4.36 5.25
CA SER A 31 -6.43 3.81 6.60
C SER A 31 -5.11 3.87 7.37
N LYS A 32 -5.17 3.87 8.71
CA LYS A 32 -3.98 3.88 9.57
C LYS A 32 -3.04 2.70 9.27
N VAL A 33 -3.59 1.54 8.91
CA VAL A 33 -2.80 0.35 8.53
C VAL A 33 -2.04 0.58 7.23
N ILE A 34 -2.67 1.19 6.23
CA ILE A 34 -2.01 1.52 4.95
C ILE A 34 -0.86 2.50 5.19
N ILE A 35 -1.08 3.55 5.98
CA ILE A 35 -0.04 4.55 6.29
C ILE A 35 1.17 3.88 6.97
N LYS A 36 0.93 3.08 8.03
CA LYS A 36 2.01 2.36 8.72
C LYS A 36 2.77 1.41 7.78
N PHE A 37 2.06 0.72 6.89
CA PHE A 37 2.68 -0.19 5.93
C PHE A 37 3.55 0.57 4.92
N LEU A 38 3.07 1.70 4.39
CA LEU A 38 3.83 2.56 3.49
C LEU A 38 5.05 3.17 4.18
N THR A 39 4.97 3.55 5.46
CA THR A 39 6.14 4.01 6.22
C THR A 39 7.24 2.95 6.28
N VAL A 40 6.88 1.67 6.48
CA VAL A 40 7.85 0.55 6.47
C VAL A 40 8.47 0.40 5.07
N MET A 41 7.65 0.42 4.02
CA MET A 41 8.15 0.31 2.64
C MET A 41 9.09 1.47 2.27
N MET A 42 8.78 2.69 2.72
CA MET A 42 9.59 3.89 2.51
C MET A 42 10.92 3.78 3.25
N LYS A 43 10.91 3.32 4.51
CA LYS A 43 12.12 3.11 5.32
C LYS A 43 13.09 2.13 4.66
N HIS A 44 12.58 1.10 3.99
CA HIS A 44 13.39 0.14 3.24
C HIS A 44 13.74 0.59 1.80
N GLY A 45 13.27 1.77 1.37
CA GLY A 45 13.61 2.35 0.07
C GLY A 45 12.92 1.69 -1.13
N TYR A 46 11.82 0.96 -0.92
CA TYR A 46 11.02 0.35 -1.99
C TYR A 46 10.12 1.36 -2.70
N ILE A 47 9.63 2.36 -1.95
CA ILE A 47 8.80 3.47 -2.45
C ILE A 47 9.49 4.79 -2.10
N GLY A 48 9.11 5.85 -2.79
CA GLY A 48 9.53 7.20 -2.45
C GLY A 48 8.65 7.81 -1.35
N GLU A 49 8.61 9.13 -1.32
CA GLU A 49 7.73 9.88 -0.43
C GLU A 49 6.26 9.61 -0.75
N PHE A 50 5.43 9.69 0.29
CA PHE A 50 3.98 9.60 0.14
C PHE A 50 3.30 10.72 0.93
N GLU A 51 2.19 11.20 0.40
CA GLU A 51 1.41 12.29 0.98
C GLU A 51 0.00 11.82 1.30
N PHE A 52 -0.47 12.20 2.48
CA PHE A 52 -1.86 12.01 2.89
C PHE A 52 -2.68 13.25 2.53
N VAL A 53 -3.75 13.05 1.77
CA VAL A 53 -4.69 14.10 1.40
C VAL A 53 -6.01 13.87 2.12
N ASP A 54 -6.39 14.81 2.98
CA ASP A 54 -7.67 14.78 3.67
C ASP A 54 -8.80 15.27 2.75
N ASP A 55 -9.81 14.42 2.51
CA ASP A 55 -10.99 14.76 1.72
C ASP A 55 -12.25 14.93 2.59
N ARG A 56 -12.10 15.10 3.91
CA ARG A 56 -13.16 15.08 4.93
C ARG A 56 -14.02 13.80 4.90
N ARG A 57 -13.56 12.75 4.22
CA ARG A 57 -14.22 11.44 4.15
C ARG A 57 -13.25 10.36 4.63
N ALA A 58 -12.78 9.52 3.71
CA ALA A 58 -11.92 8.37 4.01
C ALA A 58 -10.46 8.61 3.65
N GLY A 59 -10.10 9.84 3.27
CA GLY A 59 -8.77 10.26 2.84
C GLY A 59 -8.32 9.62 1.52
N LYS A 60 -7.24 10.17 0.98
CA LYS A 60 -6.49 9.61 -0.15
C LYS A 60 -5.02 9.62 0.20
N VAL A 61 -4.25 8.69 -0.37
CA VAL A 61 -2.78 8.69 -0.26
C VAL A 61 -2.20 8.75 -1.66
N VAL A 62 -1.29 9.69 -1.89
CA VAL A 62 -0.48 9.78 -3.12
C VAL A 62 0.88 9.17 -2.79
N VAL A 63 1.27 8.13 -3.52
CA VAL A 63 2.57 7.46 -3.32
C VAL A 63 3.43 7.68 -4.54
N ASN A 64 4.65 8.18 -4.34
CA ASN A 64 5.66 8.28 -5.38
C ASN A 64 6.41 6.94 -5.53
N LEU A 65 6.48 6.49 -6.77
CA LEU A 65 7.03 5.20 -7.16
C LEU A 65 8.43 5.40 -7.75
N THR A 66 9.39 4.61 -7.28
CA THR A 66 10.80 4.73 -7.67
C THR A 66 11.21 3.72 -8.73
N GLY A 67 10.35 2.76 -9.09
CA GLY A 67 10.67 1.70 -10.06
C GLY A 67 11.43 0.51 -9.47
N ARG A 68 11.69 0.50 -8.15
CA ARG A 68 12.44 -0.57 -7.46
C ARG A 68 11.57 -1.72 -6.96
N LEU A 69 10.26 -1.55 -6.97
CA LEU A 69 9.32 -2.50 -6.38
C LEU A 69 8.96 -3.61 -7.37
N ASN A 70 9.37 -4.85 -7.07
CA ASN A 70 9.03 -6.01 -7.92
C ASN A 70 7.60 -6.51 -7.71
N LYS A 71 7.18 -6.68 -6.45
CA LYS A 71 5.84 -7.15 -6.08
C LYS A 71 5.49 -6.69 -4.66
N CYS A 72 4.27 -6.20 -4.49
CA CYS A 72 3.64 -6.09 -3.18
C CYS A 72 2.26 -6.75 -3.22
N SER A 73 1.91 -7.48 -2.16
CA SER A 73 0.65 -8.22 -2.07
C SER A 73 0.31 -8.42 -0.58
N VAL A 74 -0.95 -8.75 -0.29
CA VAL A 74 -1.41 -9.05 1.06
C VAL A 74 -1.64 -10.55 1.22
N VAL A 75 -1.39 -11.08 2.42
CA VAL A 75 -1.82 -12.43 2.80
C VAL A 75 -3.23 -12.33 3.39
N SER A 76 -4.15 -13.15 2.88
CA SER A 76 -5.55 -13.17 3.31
C SER A 76 -6.04 -14.62 3.41
N PRO A 77 -6.56 -15.07 4.56
CA PRO A 77 -6.76 -14.35 5.82
C PRO A 77 -5.44 -13.99 6.54
N ARG A 78 -5.52 -13.14 7.57
CA ARG A 78 -4.37 -12.83 8.42
C ARG A 78 -4.22 -13.95 9.46
N PHE A 79 -3.27 -14.84 9.24
CA PHE A 79 -2.98 -15.95 10.16
C PHE A 79 -2.20 -15.44 11.36
N ASP A 80 -2.49 -16.02 12.53
CA ASP A 80 -1.65 -15.85 13.71
C ASP A 80 -0.43 -16.77 13.55
N ILE A 81 0.78 -16.19 13.62
CA ILE A 81 2.04 -16.90 13.35
C ILE A 81 2.83 -16.97 14.66
N ARG A 82 3.27 -18.18 15.05
CA ARG A 82 4.19 -18.36 16.18
C ARG A 82 5.62 -18.00 15.77
N ILE A 83 6.46 -17.59 16.71
CA ILE A 83 7.88 -17.24 16.43
C ILE A 83 8.62 -18.43 15.79
N SER A 84 8.24 -19.67 16.11
CA SER A 84 8.82 -20.88 15.51
C SER A 84 8.43 -21.13 14.04
N GLU A 85 7.40 -20.43 13.54
CA GLU A 85 6.82 -20.57 12.20
C GLU A 85 7.09 -19.35 11.32
N LEU A 86 7.83 -18.36 11.85
CA LEU A 86 8.30 -17.18 11.12
C LEU A 86 9.55 -17.50 10.32
#